data_AF-A0A2G6VSQ0-F1
#
_entry.id   AF-A0A2G6VSQ0-F1
#
_cell.length_a   1.000
_cell.length_b   1.000
_cell.length_c   1.000
_cell.angle_alpha   90.00
_cell.angle_beta   90.00
_cell.angle_gamma   90.00
#
_symmetry.space_group_name_H-M   'P 1'
#
loop_
_entity.id
_entity.type
_entity.pdbx_description
1 polymer ?
#
loop_
_entity_poly.entity_id
_entity_poly.type
_entity_poly.pdbx_seq_one_letter_code
_entity_poly.pdbx_strand_id
1 'polypeptide(L)'
;MREKLITTLKEYKETYSLRLENHISKYEDYDEVHFINNELYLYQNCFSTANVIERRILEYNEDYDGYRNCYLNDFEFDEMNNEESTGRENYTVKDLIKNESKFLTDGYDLEICNQLTTSFLKIKSFLESKLLELESNGQKEMHTDKTLNWIGNQTDLMELIKALIENGNIEIKKGEQGKTIEIFSNFFNFPIKNPNKLIADLKIRNVESETLFLDQLKKSLFNYITREKKK
;
A
#
# COMPACT_ATOMS: atom_id res chain seq x y z
N MET A 1 24.05 9.38 -3.88
CA MET A 1 24.49 9.17 -2.49
C MET A 1 23.70 7.96 -1.98
N ARG A 2 24.34 6.85 -1.60
CA ARG A 2 23.60 5.70 -1.05
C ARG A 2 23.08 6.10 0.32
N GLU A 3 21.77 5.96 0.55
CA GLU A 3 21.22 6.19 1.88
C GLU A 3 21.87 5.24 2.89
N LYS A 4 22.19 5.75 4.07
CA LYS A 4 22.74 4.95 5.15
C LYS A 4 21.72 3.87 5.55
N LEU A 5 22.15 2.62 5.58
CA LEU A 5 21.34 1.52 6.12
C LEU A 5 21.19 1.70 7.63
N ILE A 6 19.95 1.72 8.11
CA ILE A 6 19.66 1.79 9.54
C ILE A 6 19.47 0.37 10.05
N THR A 7 20.27 0.00 11.05
CA THR A 7 20.33 -1.35 11.60
C THR A 7 19.64 -1.49 12.95
N THR A 8 19.06 -0.42 13.51
CA THR A 8 18.35 -0.46 14.80
C THR A 8 16.95 0.13 14.70
N LEU A 9 15.96 -0.49 15.36
CA LEU A 9 14.59 0.04 15.42
C LEU A 9 14.54 1.46 16.03
N LYS A 10 15.38 1.74 17.02
CA LYS A 10 15.41 3.04 17.69
C LYS A 10 15.79 4.14 16.71
N GLU A 11 16.93 4.00 16.03
CA GLU A 11 17.39 4.95 15.01
C GLU A 11 16.36 5.04 13.86
N TYR A 12 15.72 3.93 13.50
CA TYR A 12 14.70 3.91 12.46
C TYR A 12 13.51 4.80 12.83
N LYS A 13 12.98 4.65 14.04
CA LYS A 13 11.87 5.48 14.54
C LYS A 13 12.25 6.95 14.64
N GLU A 14 13.47 7.26 15.09
CA GLU A 14 13.97 8.63 15.22
C GLU A 14 14.14 9.34 13.86
N THR A 15 14.41 8.58 12.80
CA THR A 15 14.66 9.12 11.46
C THR A 15 13.50 8.93 10.47
N TYR A 16 12.43 8.24 10.87
CA TYR A 16 11.30 7.88 10.01
C TYR A 16 10.70 9.10 9.30
N SER A 17 10.32 10.15 10.05
CA SER A 17 9.67 11.33 9.48
C SER A 17 10.55 12.05 8.45
N LEU A 18 11.86 12.12 8.71
CA LEU A 18 12.82 12.73 7.78
C LEU A 18 12.98 11.89 6.51
N ARG A 19 13.04 10.55 6.63
CA ARG A 19 13.10 9.65 5.47
C ARG A 19 11.82 9.75 4.62
N LEU A 20 10.67 9.81 5.26
CA LEU A 20 9.37 9.99 4.60
C LEU A 20 9.31 11.32 3.84
N GLU A 21 9.68 12.43 4.49
CA GLU A 21 9.72 13.76 3.87
C GLU A 21 10.66 13.77 2.66
N ASN A 22 11.86 13.20 2.81
CA ASN A 22 12.80 13.07 1.70
C ASN A 22 12.23 12.21 0.55
N HIS A 23 11.52 11.13 0.86
CA HIS A 23 10.88 10.28 -0.14
C HIS A 23 9.80 11.02 -0.93
N ILE A 24 8.87 11.69 -0.23
CA ILE A 24 7.79 12.48 -0.83
C ILE A 24 8.36 13.64 -1.65
N SER A 25 9.38 14.34 -1.15
CA SER A 25 10.01 15.45 -1.88
C SER A 25 10.66 15.02 -3.20
N LYS A 26 11.05 13.74 -3.30
CA LYS A 26 11.69 13.17 -4.50
C LYS A 26 10.68 12.64 -5.50
N TYR A 27 9.50 12.25 -5.05
CA TYR A 27 8.46 11.61 -5.86
C TYR A 27 7.10 12.28 -5.57
N GLU A 28 6.71 13.22 -6.42
CA GLU A 28 5.54 14.09 -6.24
C GLU A 28 4.20 13.31 -6.11
N ASP A 29 4.12 12.13 -6.72
CA ASP A 29 2.93 11.26 -6.69
C ASP A 29 2.93 10.23 -5.56
N TYR A 30 3.99 10.16 -4.74
CA TYR A 30 4.13 9.10 -3.74
C TYR A 30 3.66 9.57 -2.37
N ASP A 31 2.90 8.71 -1.71
CA ASP A 31 2.39 8.92 -0.36
C ASP A 31 3.16 8.07 0.68
N GLU A 32 2.75 8.17 1.94
CA GLU A 32 3.34 7.39 3.03
C GLU A 32 3.16 5.88 2.83
N VAL A 33 2.08 5.44 2.18
CA VAL A 33 1.84 4.02 1.88
C VAL A 33 2.89 3.51 0.89
N HIS A 34 3.17 4.28 -0.15
CA HIS A 34 4.21 3.94 -1.12
C HIS A 34 5.60 3.91 -0.48
N PHE A 35 5.90 4.89 0.39
CA PHE A 35 7.13 4.90 1.18
C PHE A 35 7.28 3.64 2.05
N ILE A 36 6.25 3.29 2.84
CA ILE A 36 6.27 2.12 3.71
C ILE A 36 6.47 0.83 2.91
N ASN A 37 5.81 0.67 1.76
CA ASN A 37 5.98 -0.52 0.92
C ASN A 37 7.41 -0.66 0.38
N ASN A 38 8.03 0.45 -0.03
CA ASN A 38 9.43 0.46 -0.46
C ASN A 38 10.39 0.09 0.69
N GLU A 39 10.15 0.64 1.88
CA GLU A 39 10.95 0.32 3.06
C GLU A 39 10.75 -1.14 3.50
N LEU A 40 9.52 -1.67 3.46
CA LEU A 40 9.24 -3.08 3.73
C LEU A 40 9.99 -4.00 2.78
N TYR A 41 10.02 -3.67 1.48
CA TYR A 41 10.80 -4.41 0.50
C TYR A 41 12.30 -4.38 0.82
N LEU A 42 12.85 -3.20 1.13
CA LEU A 42 14.25 -3.04 1.53
C LEU A 42 14.58 -3.89 2.77
N TYR A 43 13.79 -3.78 3.83
CA TYR A 43 14.05 -4.47 5.10
C TYR A 43 13.77 -5.97 5.03
N GLN A 44 12.87 -6.42 4.15
CA GLN A 44 12.74 -7.84 3.84
C GLN A 44 14.00 -8.40 3.20
N ASN A 45 14.61 -7.67 2.25
CA ASN A 45 15.88 -8.08 1.66
C ASN A 45 17.01 -8.08 2.70
N CYS A 46 17.09 -7.05 3.55
CA CYS A 46 18.06 -7.00 4.65
C CYS A 46 17.90 -8.18 5.61
N PHE A 47 16.66 -8.51 5.99
CA PHE A 47 16.35 -9.65 6.84
C PHE A 47 16.78 -10.95 6.20
N SER A 48 16.42 -11.19 4.93
CA SER A 48 16.83 -12.40 4.21
C SER A 48 18.35 -12.51 4.10
N THR A 49 19.07 -11.39 3.93
CA THR A 49 20.54 -11.41 3.91
C THR A 49 21.16 -11.68 5.30
N ALA A 50 20.57 -11.17 6.38
CA ALA A 50 21.08 -11.37 7.73
C ALA A 50 20.68 -12.72 8.35
N ASN A 51 19.57 -13.31 7.89
CA ASN A 51 19.04 -14.58 8.37
C ASN A 51 19.74 -15.75 7.70
N VAL A 52 21.01 -15.92 8.05
CA VAL A 52 21.86 -16.99 7.54
C VAL A 52 21.36 -18.33 8.08
N ILE A 53 20.84 -19.19 7.19
CA ILE A 53 20.46 -20.56 7.53
C ILE A 53 21.63 -21.47 7.16
N GLU A 54 22.04 -22.32 8.10
CA GLU A 54 23.00 -23.39 7.82
C GLU A 54 22.29 -24.56 7.13
N ARG A 55 22.76 -24.92 5.94
CA ARG A 55 22.42 -26.16 5.24
C ARG A 55 23.48 -27.21 5.53
N ARG A 56 23.01 -28.38 5.93
CA ARG A 56 23.86 -29.57 6.02
C ARG A 56 24.03 -30.18 4.64
N ILE A 57 25.27 -30.29 4.18
CA ILE A 57 25.65 -30.98 2.95
C ILE A 57 26.61 -32.13 3.24
N LEU A 58 26.65 -33.11 2.33
CA LEU A 58 27.57 -34.25 2.37
C LEU A 58 28.70 -34.00 1.38
N GLU A 59 29.91 -33.86 1.88
CA GLU A 59 31.12 -33.70 1.07
C GLU A 59 31.95 -34.97 1.15
N TYR A 60 32.40 -35.47 0.00
CA TYR A 60 33.31 -36.61 -0.06
C TYR A 60 34.74 -36.12 0.20
N ASN A 61 35.43 -36.75 1.15
CA ASN A 61 36.80 -36.44 1.51
C ASN A 61 37.74 -37.54 0.98
N GLU A 62 38.64 -37.17 0.07
CA GLU A 62 39.57 -38.09 -0.58
C GLU A 62 40.62 -38.67 0.39
N ASP A 63 40.99 -37.95 1.45
CA ASP A 63 42.04 -38.38 2.40
C ASP A 63 41.62 -39.60 3.24
N TYR A 64 40.30 -39.78 3.43
CA TYR A 64 39.74 -40.86 4.25
C TYR A 64 38.72 -41.75 3.53
N ASP A 65 38.55 -41.58 2.20
CA ASP A 65 37.59 -42.33 1.37
C ASP A 65 36.18 -42.41 1.99
N GLY A 66 35.60 -41.24 2.29
CA GLY A 66 34.31 -41.19 2.99
C GLY A 66 33.59 -39.85 2.91
N TYR A 67 32.31 -39.86 3.27
CA TYR A 67 31.51 -38.64 3.35
C TYR A 67 31.61 -38.03 4.74
N ARG A 68 31.85 -36.72 4.81
CA ARG A 68 31.69 -35.92 6.01
C ARG A 68 30.54 -34.96 5.85
N ASN A 69 29.84 -34.68 6.94
CA ASN A 69 28.90 -33.56 6.95
C ASN A 69 29.69 -32.27 7.02
N CYS A 70 29.39 -31.34 6.12
CA CYS A 70 29.74 -29.93 6.26
C CYS A 70 28.47 -29.11 6.35
N TYR A 71 28.61 -27.93 6.94
CA TYR A 71 27.55 -26.95 7.09
C TYR A 71 27.96 -25.77 6.24
N LEU A 72 27.14 -25.44 5.25
CA LEU A 72 27.29 -24.24 4.43
C LEU A 72 26.15 -23.32 4.76
N ASN A 73 26.41 -22.03 4.82
CA ASN A 73 25.29 -21.09 4.77
C ASN A 73 24.69 -21.03 3.36
N ASP A 74 23.46 -20.50 3.26
CA ASP A 74 22.76 -20.32 1.98
C ASP A 74 23.62 -19.61 0.91
N PHE A 75 24.48 -18.66 1.28
CA PHE A 75 25.34 -17.96 0.31
C PHE A 75 26.44 -18.86 -0.25
N GLU A 76 27.14 -19.58 0.61
CA GLU A 76 28.18 -20.53 0.18
C GLU A 76 27.58 -21.66 -0.65
N PHE A 77 26.37 -22.09 -0.31
CA PHE A 77 25.64 -23.09 -1.08
C PHE A 77 25.31 -22.60 -2.49
N ASP A 78 24.82 -21.36 -2.63
CA ASP A 78 24.48 -20.77 -3.93
C ASP A 78 25.75 -20.54 -4.78
N GLU A 79 26.84 -20.04 -4.16
CA GLU A 79 28.15 -19.89 -4.82
C GLU A 79 28.70 -21.24 -5.33
N MET A 80 28.61 -22.32 -4.54
CA MET A 80 29.07 -23.64 -4.95
C MET A 80 28.30 -24.22 -6.15
N ASN A 81 27.01 -23.87 -6.30
CA ASN A 81 26.16 -24.42 -7.35
C ASN A 81 26.11 -23.55 -8.63
N ASN A 82 26.86 -22.43 -8.69
CA ASN A 82 26.71 -21.41 -9.74
C ASN A 82 25.25 -20.97 -9.94
N GLU A 83 24.44 -21.05 -8.88
CA GLU A 83 23.08 -20.52 -8.93
C GLU A 83 23.21 -19.01 -8.72
N GLU A 84 22.81 -18.22 -9.72
CA GLU A 84 22.63 -16.79 -9.51
C GLU A 84 21.58 -16.62 -8.41
N SER A 85 22.03 -16.22 -7.22
CA SER A 85 21.22 -15.80 -6.08
C SER A 85 20.00 -15.02 -6.58
N THR A 86 18.84 -15.69 -6.57
CA THR A 86 17.63 -15.21 -7.28
C THR A 86 16.95 -14.04 -6.55
N GLY A 87 17.44 -13.66 -5.37
CA GLY A 87 16.94 -12.55 -4.57
C GLY A 87 18.03 -11.52 -4.33
N ARG A 88 17.82 -10.27 -4.77
CA ARG A 88 18.74 -9.13 -4.61
C ARG A 88 19.37 -9.09 -3.22
N GLU A 89 20.58 -9.62 -3.10
CA GLU A 89 21.36 -9.56 -1.86
C GLU A 89 21.58 -8.10 -1.47
N ASN A 90 21.43 -7.81 -0.17
CA ASN A 90 21.84 -6.52 0.34
C ASN A 90 23.34 -6.54 0.63
N TYR A 91 24.15 -6.08 -0.34
CA TYR A 91 25.62 -6.02 -0.20
C TYR A 91 26.08 -5.29 1.05
N THR A 92 25.36 -4.25 1.50
CA THR A 92 25.70 -3.55 2.74
C THR A 92 25.50 -4.42 3.97
N VAL A 93 24.46 -5.26 4.01
CA VAL A 93 24.29 -6.25 5.08
C VAL A 93 25.39 -7.31 4.98
N LYS A 94 25.69 -7.81 3.77
CA LYS A 94 26.77 -8.80 3.53
C LYS A 94 28.11 -8.30 4.07
N ASP A 95 28.46 -7.05 3.77
CA ASP A 95 29.69 -6.41 4.27
C ASP A 95 29.71 -6.28 5.80
N LEU A 96 28.55 -6.08 6.44
CA LEU A 96 28.44 -5.98 7.90
C LEU A 96 28.58 -7.33 8.61
N ILE A 97 28.10 -8.41 8.00
CA ILE A 97 28.15 -9.76 8.59
C ILE A 97 29.45 -10.50 8.24
N LYS A 98 30.16 -10.06 7.20
CA LYS A 98 31.40 -10.71 6.76
C LYS A 98 32.47 -10.57 7.83
N ASN A 99 33.02 -11.69 8.26
CA ASN A 99 34.12 -11.72 9.21
C ASN A 99 35.43 -11.99 8.47
N GLU A 100 36.24 -10.95 8.24
CA GLU A 100 37.57 -11.11 7.62
C GLU A 100 38.56 -11.90 8.49
N SER A 101 38.25 -12.03 9.78
CA SER A 101 39.01 -12.88 10.70
C SER A 101 38.34 -14.25 10.83
N LYS A 102 38.78 -15.22 10.02
CA LYS A 102 39.26 -16.53 10.51
C LYS A 102 39.34 -17.58 9.40
N PHE A 103 40.52 -18.17 9.34
CA PHE A 103 40.84 -19.49 8.78
C PHE A 103 40.05 -20.68 9.41
N LEU A 104 39.01 -20.43 10.21
CA LEU A 104 38.35 -21.43 11.09
C LEU A 104 36.83 -21.21 11.31
N THR A 105 36.20 -20.24 10.64
CA THR A 105 34.74 -20.02 10.70
C THR A 105 34.16 -20.01 9.28
N ASP A 106 32.87 -20.22 9.18
CA ASP A 106 31.97 -20.16 8.02
C ASP A 106 31.89 -18.77 7.33
N GLY A 107 32.92 -17.92 7.48
CA GLY A 107 33.03 -16.61 6.82
C GLY A 107 32.20 -15.46 7.41
N TYR A 108 31.33 -15.73 8.40
CA TYR A 108 30.40 -14.74 8.95
C TYR A 108 30.48 -14.59 10.48
N ASP A 109 30.08 -13.43 10.99
CA ASP A 109 29.86 -13.21 12.42
C ASP A 109 28.40 -13.54 12.78
N LEU A 110 28.18 -14.75 13.29
CA LEU A 110 26.85 -15.24 13.68
C LEU A 110 26.19 -14.39 14.77
N GLU A 111 26.96 -13.73 15.64
CA GLU A 111 26.39 -12.84 16.63
C GLU A 111 25.79 -11.60 15.95
N ILE A 112 26.53 -11.00 15.01
CA ILE A 112 26.04 -9.89 14.19
C ILE A 112 24.83 -10.30 13.36
N CYS A 113 24.84 -11.48 12.73
CA CYS A 113 23.70 -12.01 11.98
C CYS A 113 22.43 -12.07 12.83
N ASN A 114 22.52 -12.62 14.05
CA ASN A 114 21.40 -12.72 14.97
C ASN A 114 20.88 -11.34 15.43
N GLN A 115 21.79 -10.41 15.72
CA GLN A 115 21.44 -9.04 16.10
C GLN A 115 20.72 -8.30 14.97
N LEU A 116 21.27 -8.36 13.74
CA LEU A 116 20.69 -7.73 12.56
C LEU A 116 19.34 -8.35 12.19
N THR A 117 19.24 -9.68 12.19
CA THR A 117 17.97 -10.40 11.93
C THR A 117 16.88 -9.96 12.88
N THR A 118 17.18 -9.93 14.19
CA THR A 118 16.24 -9.48 15.22
C THR A 118 15.83 -8.02 15.01
N SER A 119 16.78 -7.17 14.64
CA SER A 119 16.53 -5.75 14.46
C SER A 119 15.71 -5.45 13.21
N PHE A 120 16.02 -6.08 12.07
CA PHE A 120 15.28 -5.93 10.83
C PHE A 120 13.85 -6.48 10.97
N LEU A 121 13.66 -7.59 11.69
CA LEU A 121 12.33 -8.09 12.00
C LEU A 121 11.52 -7.06 12.80
N LYS A 122 12.12 -6.41 13.80
CA LYS A 122 11.48 -5.34 14.59
C LYS A 122 11.12 -4.12 13.75
N ILE A 123 11.98 -3.70 12.82
CA ILE A 123 11.70 -2.60 11.88
C ILE A 123 10.54 -2.97 10.95
N LYS A 124 10.56 -4.17 10.39
CA LYS A 124 9.50 -4.70 9.54
C LYS A 124 8.15 -4.70 10.28
N SER A 125 8.09 -5.25 11.49
CA SER A 125 6.85 -5.26 12.29
C SER A 125 6.35 -3.85 12.64
N PHE A 126 7.25 -2.90 12.85
CA PHE A 126 6.87 -1.49 13.03
C PHE A 126 6.21 -0.91 11.77
N LEU A 127 6.79 -1.17 10.60
CA LEU A 127 6.27 -0.73 9.31
C LEU A 127 4.92 -1.39 8.97
N GLU A 128 4.77 -2.69 9.20
CA GLU A 128 3.49 -3.40 9.04
C GLU A 128 2.40 -2.82 9.95
N SER A 129 2.76 -2.49 11.20
CA SER A 129 1.83 -1.83 12.14
C SER A 129 1.43 -0.44 11.63
N LYS A 130 2.38 0.32 11.09
CA LYS A 130 2.12 1.65 10.50
C LYS A 130 1.22 1.57 9.27
N LEU A 131 1.45 0.57 8.42
CA LEU A 131 0.61 0.33 7.24
C LEU A 131 -0.84 0.01 7.67
N LEU A 132 -1.01 -0.87 8.65
CA LEU A 132 -2.33 -1.19 9.22
C LEU A 132 -2.99 0.04 9.87
N GLU A 133 -2.24 0.91 10.55
CA GLU A 133 -2.74 2.18 11.07
C GLU A 133 -3.25 3.09 9.94
N LEU A 134 -2.53 3.18 8.81
CA LEU A 134 -2.95 3.99 7.66
C LEU A 134 -4.17 3.39 6.95
N GLU A 135 -4.23 2.07 6.79
CA GLU A 135 -5.38 1.37 6.18
C GLU A 135 -6.63 1.47 7.07
N SER A 136 -6.47 1.36 8.38
CA SER A 136 -7.56 1.52 9.35
C SER A 136 -7.97 2.98 9.55
N ASN A 137 -7.05 3.93 9.42
CA ASN A 137 -7.37 5.36 9.38
C ASN A 137 -7.98 5.77 8.03
N GLY A 138 -7.71 5.06 6.94
CA GLY A 138 -8.44 5.19 5.67
C GLY A 138 -9.91 4.75 5.76
N GLN A 139 -10.27 3.98 6.79
CA GLN A 139 -11.66 3.66 7.15
C GLN A 139 -12.25 4.56 8.25
N LYS A 140 -11.44 5.37 8.95
CA LYS A 140 -11.96 6.40 9.85
C LYS A 140 -12.33 7.61 9.02
N GLU A 141 -13.64 7.75 8.84
CA GLU A 141 -14.35 8.94 8.36
C GLU A 141 -13.49 9.86 7.50
N MET A 142 -13.70 9.79 6.19
CA MET A 142 -13.55 10.94 5.32
C MET A 142 -14.28 12.09 6.01
N HIS A 143 -13.55 12.87 6.82
CA HIS A 143 -13.97 14.17 7.31
C HIS A 143 -14.01 15.02 6.06
N THR A 144 -15.09 14.86 5.29
CA THR A 144 -15.58 15.93 4.46
C THR A 144 -15.80 17.06 5.45
N ASP A 145 -14.97 18.10 5.37
CA ASP A 145 -15.38 19.40 5.87
C ASP A 145 -16.81 19.61 5.34
N LYS A 146 -17.80 19.56 6.23
CA LYS A 146 -19.24 19.50 5.95
C LYS A 146 -19.76 20.82 5.37
N THR A 147 -19.10 21.29 4.33
CA THR A 147 -19.35 22.56 3.66
C THR A 147 -20.48 22.42 2.66
N LEU A 148 -20.65 21.23 2.06
CA LEU A 148 -21.70 20.93 1.10
C LEU A 148 -22.85 20.18 1.79
N ASN A 149 -24.04 20.79 1.77
CA ASN A 149 -25.28 20.19 2.25
C ASN A 149 -26.28 20.10 1.09
N TRP A 150 -26.75 18.90 0.79
CA TRP A 150 -27.82 18.74 -0.18
C TRP A 150 -29.16 19.20 0.40
N ILE A 151 -29.82 20.09 -0.32
CA ILE A 151 -31.10 20.70 0.08
C ILE A 151 -32.30 20.14 -0.69
N GLY A 152 -32.05 19.31 -1.72
CA GLY A 152 -33.10 18.63 -2.48
C GLY A 152 -33.63 17.39 -1.75
N ASN A 153 -34.58 16.68 -2.38
CA ASN A 153 -35.12 15.46 -1.78
C ASN A 153 -34.23 14.22 -2.09
N GLN A 154 -34.53 13.08 -1.45
CA GLN A 154 -33.80 11.81 -1.65
C GLN A 154 -33.88 11.29 -3.09
N THR A 155 -35.02 11.47 -3.73
CA THR A 155 -35.25 10.97 -5.08
C THR A 155 -34.48 11.79 -6.11
N ASP A 156 -34.39 13.11 -5.93
CA ASP A 156 -33.59 14.01 -6.77
C ASP A 156 -32.11 13.63 -6.73
N LEU A 157 -31.58 13.40 -5.53
CA LEU A 157 -30.18 12.98 -5.37
C LEU A 157 -29.95 11.60 -6.00
N MET A 158 -30.87 10.66 -5.80
CA MET A 158 -30.79 9.33 -6.41
C MET A 158 -30.83 9.40 -7.94
N GLU A 159 -31.69 10.26 -8.50
CA GLU A 159 -31.79 10.50 -9.94
C GLU A 159 -30.46 11.01 -10.50
N LEU A 160 -29.82 11.96 -9.83
CA LEU A 160 -28.49 12.46 -10.19
C LEU A 160 -27.42 11.36 -10.15
N ILE A 161 -27.34 10.62 -9.05
CA ILE A 161 -26.35 9.53 -8.88
C ILE A 161 -26.51 8.50 -10.00
N LYS A 162 -27.75 8.09 -10.28
CA LYS A 162 -28.03 7.14 -11.36
C LYS A 162 -27.67 7.71 -12.73
N ALA A 163 -27.98 8.97 -13.01
CA ALA A 163 -27.60 9.59 -14.27
C ALA A 163 -26.09 9.62 -14.49
N LEU A 164 -25.31 9.97 -13.46
CA LEU A 164 -23.85 10.00 -13.53
C LEU A 164 -23.25 8.61 -13.80
N ILE A 165 -23.83 7.58 -13.18
CA ILE A 165 -23.43 6.18 -13.38
C ILE A 165 -23.78 5.72 -14.81
N GLU A 166 -25.03 5.88 -15.24
CA GLU A 166 -25.49 5.37 -16.54
C GLU A 166 -24.88 6.15 -17.72
N ASN A 167 -24.56 7.44 -17.53
CA ASN A 167 -23.86 8.24 -18.53
C ASN A 167 -22.34 7.96 -18.56
N GLY A 168 -21.83 7.10 -17.68
CA GLY A 168 -20.42 6.74 -17.62
C GLY A 168 -19.50 7.84 -17.07
N ASN A 169 -20.06 8.88 -16.44
CA ASN A 169 -19.25 9.87 -15.73
C ASN A 169 -18.64 9.28 -14.45
N ILE A 170 -19.26 8.22 -13.92
CA ILE A 170 -18.77 7.47 -12.76
C ILE A 170 -18.76 6.00 -13.12
N GLU A 171 -17.56 5.43 -13.18
CA GLU A 171 -17.39 4.00 -13.37
C GLU A 171 -17.67 3.26 -12.05
N ILE A 172 -18.56 2.27 -12.11
CA ILE A 172 -18.86 1.41 -10.98
C ILE A 172 -18.54 -0.04 -11.31
N LYS A 173 -17.85 -0.73 -10.40
CA LYS A 173 -17.66 -2.18 -10.51
C LYS A 173 -18.98 -2.89 -10.18
N LYS A 174 -19.17 -4.08 -10.76
CA LYS A 174 -20.37 -4.89 -10.56
C LYS A 174 -20.56 -5.18 -9.05
N GLY A 175 -21.72 -4.80 -8.52
CA GLY A 175 -22.06 -4.98 -7.09
C GLY A 175 -21.70 -3.81 -6.18
N GLU A 176 -21.05 -2.75 -6.67
CA GLU A 176 -20.59 -1.62 -5.85
C GLU A 176 -21.52 -0.40 -5.84
N GLN A 177 -22.72 -0.53 -6.42
CA GLN A 177 -23.69 0.57 -6.48
C GLN A 177 -24.07 1.09 -5.08
N GLY A 178 -24.18 0.20 -4.08
CA GLY A 178 -24.47 0.58 -2.70
C GLY A 178 -23.38 1.48 -2.10
N LYS A 179 -22.10 1.12 -2.30
CA LYS A 179 -20.95 1.90 -1.85
C LYS A 179 -20.92 3.29 -2.51
N THR A 180 -21.20 3.35 -3.81
CA THR A 180 -21.25 4.62 -4.55
C THR A 180 -22.32 5.55 -3.97
N ILE A 181 -23.51 5.02 -3.69
CA ILE A 181 -24.60 5.79 -3.08
C ILE A 181 -24.21 6.29 -1.68
N GLU A 182 -23.52 5.48 -0.89
CA GLU A 182 -23.02 5.86 0.43
C GLU A 182 -21.98 6.99 0.35
N ILE A 183 -21.05 6.93 -0.60
CA ILE A 183 -20.08 8.00 -0.87
C ILE A 183 -20.82 9.32 -1.16
N PHE A 184 -21.83 9.29 -2.03
CA PHE A 184 -22.64 10.47 -2.34
C PHE A 184 -23.43 10.98 -1.13
N SER A 185 -24.02 10.07 -0.35
CA SER A 185 -24.73 10.39 0.89
C SER A 185 -23.81 11.13 1.88
N ASN A 186 -22.57 10.67 2.03
CA ASN A 186 -21.58 11.27 2.90
C ASN A 186 -21.05 12.60 2.34
N PHE A 187 -20.76 12.65 1.05
CA PHE A 187 -20.28 13.86 0.36
C PHE A 187 -21.27 15.02 0.46
N PHE A 188 -22.57 14.72 0.31
CA PHE A 188 -23.63 15.70 0.38
C PHE A 188 -24.24 15.90 1.77
N ASN A 189 -23.69 15.22 2.78
CA ASN A 189 -24.20 15.21 4.16
C ASN A 189 -25.73 14.96 4.21
N PHE A 190 -26.21 14.01 3.41
CA PHE A 190 -27.64 13.78 3.22
C PHE A 190 -27.95 12.27 3.19
N PRO A 191 -28.53 11.72 4.26
CA PRO A 191 -28.74 10.29 4.38
C PRO A 191 -29.80 9.77 3.40
N ILE A 192 -29.43 8.80 2.58
CA ILE A 192 -30.33 8.14 1.64
C ILE A 192 -30.90 6.87 2.29
N LYS A 193 -32.22 6.83 2.48
CA LYS A 193 -32.93 5.67 3.04
C LYS A 193 -33.46 4.80 1.92
N ASN A 194 -33.31 3.48 2.06
CA ASN A 194 -33.84 2.48 1.12
C ASN A 194 -33.45 2.74 -0.35
N PRO A 195 -32.15 2.81 -0.68
CA PRO A 195 -31.68 3.17 -2.02
C PRO A 195 -32.25 2.27 -3.12
N ASN A 196 -32.33 0.96 -2.87
CA ASN A 196 -32.89 -0.01 -3.83
C ASN A 196 -34.36 0.29 -4.17
N LYS A 197 -35.14 0.73 -3.19
CA LYS A 197 -36.53 1.11 -3.40
C LYS A 197 -36.61 2.37 -4.25
N LEU A 198 -35.81 3.40 -3.94
CA LEU A 198 -35.76 4.63 -4.73
C LEU A 198 -35.38 4.37 -6.19
N ILE A 199 -34.45 3.45 -6.45
CA ILE A 199 -34.08 3.06 -7.81
C ILE A 199 -35.23 2.33 -8.51
N ALA A 200 -35.93 1.43 -7.82
CA ALA A 200 -37.10 0.75 -8.36
C ALA A 200 -38.22 1.77 -8.68
N ASP A 201 -38.47 2.70 -7.76
CA ASP A 201 -39.46 3.77 -7.90
C ASP A 201 -39.11 4.68 -9.10
N LEU A 202 -37.83 5.00 -9.32
CA LEU A 202 -37.36 5.76 -10.48
C LEU A 202 -37.66 5.04 -11.81
N LYS A 203 -37.48 3.71 -11.86
CA LYS A 203 -37.70 2.92 -13.09
C LYS A 203 -39.17 2.83 -13.51
N ILE A 204 -40.10 2.98 -12.57
CA ILE A 204 -41.54 2.81 -12.82
C ILE A 204 -42.28 4.15 -12.94
N ARG A 205 -41.57 5.28 -12.97
CA ARG A 205 -42.19 6.59 -13.13
C ARG A 205 -42.92 6.69 -14.47
N ASN A 206 -43.97 7.50 -14.49
CA ASN A 206 -44.73 7.79 -15.70
C ASN A 206 -43.83 8.54 -16.71
N VAL A 207 -44.08 8.30 -18.00
CA VAL A 207 -43.30 8.82 -19.14
C VAL A 207 -43.07 10.34 -19.10
N GLU A 208 -44.03 11.10 -18.56
CA GLU A 208 -43.94 12.56 -18.44
C GLU A 208 -43.08 13.04 -17.25
N SER A 209 -42.59 12.12 -16.42
CA SER A 209 -41.90 12.43 -15.14
C SER A 209 -40.59 11.65 -14.94
N GLU A 210 -40.06 11.04 -15.99
CA GLU A 210 -38.91 10.13 -15.91
C GLU A 210 -37.67 10.81 -15.29
N THR A 211 -37.42 12.08 -15.64
CA THR A 211 -36.20 12.81 -15.24
C THR A 211 -36.47 14.25 -14.74
N LEU A 212 -37.49 14.40 -13.88
CA LEU A 212 -37.95 15.71 -13.38
C LEU A 212 -36.82 16.57 -12.78
N PHE A 213 -35.90 15.96 -12.04
CA PHE A 213 -34.82 16.72 -11.40
C PHE A 213 -33.76 17.16 -12.42
N LEU A 214 -33.36 16.27 -13.32
CA LEU A 214 -32.36 16.60 -14.36
C LEU A 214 -32.88 17.65 -15.34
N ASP A 215 -34.18 17.62 -15.66
CA ASP A 215 -34.83 18.65 -16.47
C ASP A 215 -34.79 20.02 -15.80
N GLN A 216 -35.03 20.07 -14.48
CA GLN A 216 -34.91 21.28 -13.69
C GLN A 216 -33.47 21.80 -13.62
N LEU A 217 -32.49 20.91 -13.45
CA LEU A 217 -31.06 21.26 -13.50
C LEU A 217 -30.67 21.86 -14.85
N LYS A 218 -31.06 21.20 -15.95
CA LYS A 218 -30.82 21.67 -17.32
C LYS A 218 -31.41 23.06 -17.54
N LYS A 219 -32.67 23.27 -17.15
CA LYS A 219 -33.36 24.57 -17.28
C LYS A 219 -32.66 25.66 -16.47
N SER A 220 -32.23 25.34 -15.25
CA SER A 220 -31.53 26.28 -14.37
C SER A 220 -30.16 26.69 -14.93
N LEU A 221 -29.39 25.73 -15.43
CA LEU A 221 -28.12 25.99 -16.11
C LEU A 221 -28.30 26.83 -17.38
N PHE A 222 -29.30 26.51 -18.21
CA PHE A 222 -29.60 27.27 -19.42
C PHE A 222 -29.97 28.73 -19.12
N ASN A 223 -30.76 28.96 -18.07
CA ASN A 223 -31.12 30.30 -17.62
C ASN A 223 -29.89 31.10 -17.18
N TYR A 224 -28.97 30.48 -16.44
CA TYR A 224 -27.71 31.11 -16.03
C TYR A 224 -26.88 31.55 -17.25
N ILE A 225 -26.63 30.62 -18.18
CA ILE A 225 -25.87 30.90 -19.42
C ILE A 225 -26.52 32.02 -20.24
N THR A 226 -27.86 32.02 -20.36
CA THR A 226 -28.59 33.00 -21.17
C THR A 226 -28.62 34.38 -20.52
N ARG A 227 -28.63 34.47 -19.18
CA ARG A 227 -28.53 35.75 -18.46
C ARG A 227 -27.18 36.42 -18.69
N GLU A 228 -26.09 35.65 -18.68
CA GLU A 228 -24.74 36.16 -18.90
C GLU A 228 -24.54 36.66 -20.33
N LYS A 229 -25.18 36.03 -21.34
CA LYS A 229 -25.13 36.51 -22.74
C LYS A 229 -25.86 37.84 -23.00
N LYS A 230 -26.66 38.32 -22.04
CA LYS A 230 -27.41 39.58 -22.15
C LYS A 230 -26.76 40.74 -21.38
N LYS A 231 -25.68 40.49 -20.64
CA LYS A 231 -24.82 41.52 -20.06
C LYS A 231 -23.71 41.86 -21.04
#